data_AF-A0ABD1KVW0-F1
#
_entry.id   AF-A0ABD1KVW0-F1
#
_cell.length_a   1.000
_cell.length_b   1.000
_cell.length_c   1.000
_cell.angle_alpha   90.00
_cell.angle_beta   90.00
_cell.angle_gamma   90.00
#
_symmetry.space_group_name_H-M   'P 1'
#
loop_
_entity.id
_entity.type
_entity.pdbx_description
1 polymer ?
#
loop_
_entity_poly.entity_id
_entity_poly.type
_entity_poly.pdbx_seq_one_letter_code
_entity_poly.pdbx_strand_id
1 'polypeptide(L)'
;MVYKMLLVFCLLCILFLLPEATDSQLVSCYYEFDRHTGSCHGLIGNVTQDECCLSYYYGFRDESGECKSCRKASWSAWSPWSPCSVSCLKGVKQRRRRCDGIGECQDPKSKDKAKTQTQQITVCEDQDCCPEQGGWAEWGEWQPCSATCENGTTVRHRNCSNPAPICGGLCDGQSLEAKPCETKVVCPTHGGWSEWGPWGPCSGTCRKEGSVPPSQQRRRSCTNPPPSSDPAGRPCPGDESESQDCDFLVMCAIDGNWGRWGPLSECSVTCGVGQEFRSRSCDSPAPKYGGRPCVGDSSASEVCKTHKPCPVHGEWEEWGEWGPCDKTTYSKPISCTKKTGSQSRRRVCFRDFDGAPCEGSIVDHRHCYDLTDTKDRPCKKPGQYTEWGEWGFCEPRQGALKRIRERVCVHTLPEFE
;
A
#
# COMPACT_ATOMS: atom_id res chain seq x y z
N MET A 1 -54.74 5.36 113.01
CA MET A 1 -53.88 4.98 114.16
C MET A 1 -52.67 4.24 113.61
N VAL A 2 -51.65 4.92 113.10
CA VAL A 2 -50.49 5.42 113.88
C VAL A 2 -49.96 4.36 114.84
N TYR A 3 -49.54 3.18 114.34
CA TYR A 3 -48.66 2.22 115.06
C TYR A 3 -48.03 1.17 114.12
N LYS A 4 -47.84 1.48 112.84
CA LYS A 4 -47.12 0.61 111.89
C LYS A 4 -45.94 1.32 111.20
N MET A 5 -45.44 2.39 111.82
CA MET A 5 -44.33 3.22 111.32
C MET A 5 -43.07 3.17 112.20
N LEU A 6 -42.91 2.13 113.03
CA LEU A 6 -41.74 1.99 113.93
C LEU A 6 -40.98 0.66 113.81
N LEU A 7 -41.43 -0.27 112.95
CA LEU A 7 -40.88 -1.62 112.87
C LEU A 7 -39.94 -1.88 111.70
N VAL A 8 -39.71 -0.90 110.83
CA VAL A 8 -38.81 -1.09 109.66
C VAL A 8 -37.52 -0.28 109.78
N PHE A 9 -37.46 0.70 110.67
CA PHE A 9 -36.28 1.57 110.83
C PHE A 9 -35.13 0.97 111.67
N CYS A 10 -35.34 -0.17 112.34
CA CYS A 10 -34.32 -0.75 113.24
C CYS A 10 -33.54 -1.94 112.65
N LEU A 11 -33.91 -2.44 111.46
CA LEU A 11 -33.14 -3.46 110.72
C LEU A 11 -32.08 -2.85 109.78
N LEU A 12 -31.94 -1.52 109.81
CA LEU A 12 -30.99 -0.72 109.03
C LEU A 12 -29.57 -0.62 109.64
N CYS A 13 -29.23 -1.41 110.67
CA CYS A 13 -27.96 -1.23 111.41
C CYS A 13 -26.99 -2.42 111.43
N ILE A 14 -27.21 -3.52 110.70
CA ILE A 14 -26.23 -4.65 110.69
C ILE A 14 -26.05 -5.21 109.27
N LEU A 15 -25.77 -4.32 108.31
CA LEU A 15 -25.43 -4.67 106.92
C LEU A 15 -24.14 -3.97 106.45
N PHE A 16 -23.26 -3.64 107.39
CA PHE A 16 -21.90 -3.18 107.09
C PHE A 16 -20.94 -3.94 108.00
N LEU A 17 -20.29 -4.97 107.46
CA LEU A 17 -18.94 -5.43 107.82
C LEU A 17 -18.56 -6.65 106.94
N LEU A 18 -18.33 -6.39 105.66
CA LEU A 18 -17.40 -7.16 104.82
C LEU A 18 -16.71 -6.17 103.86
N PRO A 19 -15.38 -6.20 103.71
CA PRO A 19 -14.70 -5.38 102.71
C PRO A 19 -14.91 -6.02 101.33
N GLU A 20 -15.59 -5.33 100.42
CA GLU A 20 -15.64 -5.74 99.01
C GLU A 20 -14.27 -5.50 98.37
N ALA A 21 -13.74 -6.57 97.77
CA ALA A 21 -12.54 -6.56 96.96
C ALA A 21 -12.69 -5.54 95.82
N THR A 22 -11.64 -4.76 95.55
CA THR A 22 -11.58 -3.90 94.35
C THR A 22 -11.57 -4.78 93.11
N ASP A 23 -12.73 -4.92 92.47
CA ASP A 23 -12.87 -5.54 91.15
C ASP A 23 -12.31 -4.56 90.10
N SER A 24 -11.16 -4.88 89.51
CA SER A 24 -10.52 -4.02 88.51
C SER A 24 -11.16 -4.26 87.14
N GLN A 25 -11.98 -3.29 86.67
CA GLN A 25 -12.61 -3.32 85.33
C GLN A 25 -11.56 -3.45 84.21
N LEU A 26 -11.75 -4.46 83.35
CA LEU A 26 -10.94 -4.70 82.15
C LEU A 26 -11.41 -3.78 81.01
N VAL A 27 -10.48 -3.04 80.39
CA VAL A 27 -10.73 -2.17 79.23
C VAL A 27 -9.99 -2.69 77.99
N SER A 28 -10.55 -2.47 76.80
CA SER A 28 -9.87 -2.81 75.54
C SER A 28 -8.82 -1.76 75.22
N CYS A 29 -7.54 -2.12 75.31
CA CYS A 29 -6.39 -1.23 75.12
C CYS A 29 -5.90 -1.22 73.67
N TYR A 30 -5.48 -0.05 73.18
CA TYR A 30 -5.05 0.22 71.80
C TYR A 30 -3.72 0.97 71.79
N TYR A 31 -2.82 0.65 70.86
CA TYR A 31 -1.49 1.24 70.82
C TYR A 31 -1.49 2.71 70.37
N GLU A 32 -2.56 3.18 69.71
CA GLU A 32 -2.63 4.53 69.17
C GLU A 32 -4.04 5.15 69.29
N PHE A 33 -4.08 6.43 69.65
CA PHE A 33 -5.28 7.26 69.67
C PHE A 33 -5.13 8.43 68.68
N ASP A 34 -6.03 8.50 67.69
CA ASP A 34 -6.10 9.62 66.73
C ASP A 34 -6.96 10.76 67.30
N ARG A 35 -6.34 11.93 67.51
CA ARG A 35 -6.99 13.14 68.05
C ARG A 35 -7.89 13.87 67.06
N HIS A 36 -7.75 13.66 65.75
CA HIS A 36 -8.58 14.35 64.76
C HIS A 36 -9.92 13.66 64.57
N THR A 37 -9.90 12.32 64.52
CA THR A 37 -11.09 11.51 64.33
C THR A 37 -11.71 11.05 65.66
N GLY A 38 -10.92 11.02 66.75
CA GLY A 38 -11.32 10.48 68.05
C GLY A 38 -11.45 8.95 68.01
N SER A 39 -10.55 8.28 67.27
CA SER A 39 -10.59 6.84 67.01
C SER A 39 -9.35 6.13 67.55
N CYS A 40 -9.53 4.90 68.05
CA CYS A 40 -8.47 4.07 68.60
C CYS A 40 -8.02 3.07 67.55
N HIS A 41 -6.72 2.97 67.31
CA HIS A 41 -6.13 2.10 66.31
C HIS A 41 -5.21 1.06 66.95
N GLY A 42 -5.31 -0.17 66.44
CA GLY A 42 -4.45 -1.29 66.82
C GLY A 42 -4.66 -1.81 68.24
N LEU A 43 -5.65 -2.69 68.38
CA LEU A 43 -6.00 -3.36 69.62
C LEU A 43 -4.82 -4.19 70.14
N ILE A 44 -4.39 -3.90 71.35
CA ILE A 44 -3.38 -4.67 72.10
C ILE A 44 -4.06 -5.85 72.79
N GLY A 45 -5.19 -5.60 73.46
CA GLY A 45 -5.94 -6.61 74.22
C GLY A 45 -6.70 -6.00 75.39
N ASN A 46 -7.37 -6.84 76.18
CA ASN A 46 -8.10 -6.40 77.37
C ASN A 46 -7.18 -6.43 78.59
N VAL A 47 -6.89 -5.27 79.16
CA VAL A 47 -6.06 -5.08 80.35
C VAL A 47 -6.77 -4.11 81.31
N THR A 48 -6.31 -3.97 82.54
CA THR A 48 -6.91 -2.96 83.44
C THR A 48 -6.60 -1.55 82.94
N GLN A 49 -7.46 -0.57 83.25
CA GLN A 49 -7.29 0.80 82.76
C GLN A 49 -5.93 1.40 83.14
N ASP A 50 -5.46 1.15 84.36
CA ASP A 50 -4.18 1.66 84.85
C ASP A 50 -2.99 1.02 84.12
N GLU A 51 -3.10 -0.25 83.71
CA GLU A 51 -2.09 -0.95 82.91
C GLU A 51 -2.05 -0.42 81.46
N CYS A 52 -3.21 -0.18 80.84
CA CYS A 52 -3.27 0.40 79.49
C CYS A 52 -2.65 1.79 79.43
N CYS A 53 -2.86 2.60 80.48
CA CYS A 53 -2.42 3.99 80.54
C CYS A 53 -1.03 4.20 81.16
N LEU A 54 -0.22 3.13 81.25
CA LEU A 54 1.23 3.24 81.48
C LEU A 54 1.94 4.03 80.35
N SER A 55 1.38 4.02 79.14
CA SER A 55 1.85 4.83 78.02
C SER A 55 0.83 5.91 77.66
N TYR A 56 1.27 7.17 77.64
CA TYR A 56 0.41 8.32 77.31
C TYR A 56 0.01 8.42 75.83
N TYR A 57 0.49 7.53 74.96
CA TYR A 57 0.08 7.47 73.54
C TYR A 57 -1.08 6.51 73.29
N TYR A 58 -1.39 5.65 74.25
CA TYR A 58 -2.38 4.60 74.09
C TYR A 58 -3.80 5.16 74.23
N GLY A 59 -4.75 4.42 73.65
CA GLY A 59 -6.17 4.66 73.80
C GLY A 59 -6.84 3.43 74.38
N PHE A 60 -7.97 3.60 75.05
CA PHE A 60 -8.76 2.49 75.57
C PHE A 60 -10.24 2.69 75.28
N ARG A 61 -10.99 1.59 75.23
CA ARG A 61 -12.45 1.59 75.21
C ARG A 61 -12.95 0.90 76.47
N ASP A 62 -13.83 1.60 77.18
CA ASP A 62 -14.59 1.06 78.31
C ASP A 62 -15.97 0.56 77.83
N GLU A 63 -16.86 0.23 78.76
CA GLU A 63 -18.21 -0.26 78.50
C GLU A 63 -19.07 0.69 77.63
N SER A 64 -18.72 1.98 77.53
CA SER A 64 -19.42 2.94 76.66
C SER A 64 -19.13 2.75 75.17
N GLY A 65 -18.10 1.96 74.83
CA GLY A 65 -17.66 1.73 73.45
C GLY A 65 -16.96 2.93 72.79
N GLU A 66 -16.94 4.10 73.44
CA GLU A 66 -16.22 5.27 72.96
C GLU A 66 -14.71 5.14 73.20
N CYS A 67 -13.93 5.58 72.21
CA CYS A 67 -12.47 5.57 72.31
C CYS A 67 -12.01 6.76 73.15
N LYS A 68 -11.28 6.48 74.24
CA LYS A 68 -10.70 7.48 75.14
C LYS A 68 -9.17 7.42 75.05
N SER A 69 -8.53 8.59 75.14
CA SER A 69 -7.07 8.67 75.18
C SER A 69 -6.56 8.51 76.62
N CYS A 70 -5.41 7.86 76.81
CA CYS A 70 -4.71 7.82 78.11
C CYS A 70 -4.01 9.15 78.48
N ARG A 71 -4.13 10.20 77.65
CA ARG A 71 -3.62 11.55 77.96
C ARG A 71 -4.53 12.28 78.94
N LYS A 72 -4.00 13.32 79.57
CA LYS A 72 -4.80 14.27 80.36
C LYS A 72 -5.88 14.91 79.47
N ALA A 73 -7.11 15.00 79.98
CA ALA A 73 -8.27 15.53 79.28
C ALA A 73 -7.98 16.87 78.57
N SER A 74 -8.23 16.92 77.25
CA SER A 74 -8.06 18.11 76.41
C SER A 74 -9.18 18.21 75.37
N TRP A 75 -9.55 19.44 75.02
CA TRP A 75 -10.58 19.68 73.99
C TRP A 75 -10.08 19.30 72.59
N SER A 76 -10.92 18.60 71.83
CA SER A 76 -10.73 18.38 70.39
C SER A 76 -10.86 19.68 69.61
N ALA A 77 -10.38 19.70 68.36
CA ALA A 77 -10.70 20.78 67.43
C ALA A 77 -12.22 20.85 67.18
N TRP A 78 -12.73 22.05 66.91
CA TRP A 78 -14.11 22.25 66.49
C TRP A 78 -14.35 21.65 65.11
N SER A 79 -15.51 21.02 64.91
CA SER A 79 -15.97 20.61 63.58
C SER A 79 -16.16 21.83 62.66
N PRO A 80 -16.18 21.63 61.33
CA PRO A 80 -16.70 22.62 60.40
C PRO A 80 -18.13 23.05 60.78
N TRP A 81 -18.52 24.26 60.37
CA TRP A 81 -19.90 24.72 60.52
C TRP A 81 -20.82 23.93 59.60
N SER A 82 -22.02 23.60 60.08
CA SER A 82 -23.10 23.11 59.23
C SER A 82 -23.51 24.15 58.19
N PRO A 83 -24.15 23.73 57.07
CA PRO A 83 -24.93 24.66 56.26
C PRO A 83 -25.97 25.40 57.11
N CYS A 84 -26.38 26.59 56.66
CA CYS A 84 -27.38 27.38 57.35
C CYS A 84 -28.73 26.65 57.35
N SER A 85 -29.48 26.75 58.45
CA SER A 85 -30.78 26.06 58.61
C SER A 85 -31.83 26.50 57.58
N VAL A 86 -31.67 27.68 57.00
CA VAL A 86 -32.52 28.25 55.94
C VAL A 86 -31.61 28.80 54.84
N SER A 87 -32.08 28.74 53.60
CA SER A 87 -31.35 29.27 52.43
C SER A 87 -31.56 30.77 52.21
N CYS A 88 -32.46 31.39 52.96
CA CYS A 88 -32.75 32.83 52.92
C CYS A 88 -33.12 33.33 54.32
N LEU A 89 -32.87 34.63 54.57
CA LEU A 89 -33.01 35.28 55.87
C LEU A 89 -32.08 34.68 56.94
N LYS A 90 -32.29 35.10 58.20
CA LYS A 90 -31.48 34.70 59.35
C LYS A 90 -31.76 33.24 59.72
N GLY A 91 -30.77 32.39 59.50
CA GLY A 91 -30.73 31.03 59.99
C GLY A 91 -29.69 30.84 61.08
N VAL A 92 -29.53 29.60 61.49
CA VAL A 92 -28.49 29.19 62.43
C VAL A 92 -27.64 28.10 61.81
N LYS A 93 -26.33 28.18 62.06
CA LYS A 93 -25.37 27.12 61.79
C LYS A 93 -24.75 26.65 63.09
N GLN A 94 -24.42 25.37 63.15
CA GLN A 94 -23.89 24.73 64.35
C GLN A 94 -22.59 23.99 64.07
N ARG A 95 -21.72 23.92 65.09
CA ARG A 95 -20.52 23.07 65.11
C ARG A 95 -20.29 22.48 66.50
N ARG A 96 -19.56 21.36 66.56
CA ARG A 96 -19.35 20.58 67.80
C ARG A 96 -17.87 20.27 68.06
N ARG A 97 -17.51 20.09 69.33
CA ARG A 97 -16.20 19.57 69.79
C ARG A 97 -16.38 18.56 70.92
N ARG A 98 -15.41 17.68 71.13
CA ARG A 98 -15.40 16.62 72.15
C ARG A 98 -14.25 16.81 73.14
N CYS A 99 -14.37 16.23 74.33
CA CYS A 99 -13.31 16.21 75.33
C CYS A 99 -12.62 14.84 75.25
N ASP A 100 -11.36 14.82 74.83
CA ASP A 100 -10.59 13.59 74.64
C ASP A 100 -9.53 13.48 75.75
N GLY A 101 -9.52 12.37 76.49
CA GLY A 101 -8.54 12.07 77.54
C GLY A 101 -9.15 11.68 78.89
N ILE A 102 -8.30 11.34 79.86
CA ILE A 102 -8.69 11.00 81.24
C ILE A 102 -8.80 12.29 82.07
N GLY A 103 -9.94 12.49 82.71
CA GLY A 103 -10.28 13.64 83.55
C GLY A 103 -11.35 14.55 82.95
N GLU A 104 -11.64 15.69 83.59
CA GLU A 104 -12.62 16.67 83.10
C GLU A 104 -11.95 17.80 82.31
N CYS A 105 -12.40 18.08 81.09
CA CYS A 105 -11.97 19.26 80.34
C CYS A 105 -12.59 20.53 80.93
N GLN A 106 -11.76 21.43 81.47
CA GLN A 106 -12.20 22.73 81.98
C GLN A 106 -12.08 23.80 80.89
N ASP A 107 -13.12 24.60 80.70
CA ASP A 107 -13.10 25.77 79.81
C ASP A 107 -12.55 27.01 80.55
N PRO A 108 -11.54 27.71 80.02
CA PRO A 108 -10.97 28.89 80.68
C PRO A 108 -11.93 30.08 80.81
N LYS A 109 -13.07 30.06 80.11
CA LYS A 109 -14.03 31.18 80.02
C LYS A 109 -15.35 30.95 80.77
N SER A 110 -15.54 29.82 81.44
CA SER A 110 -16.75 29.56 82.23
C SER A 110 -16.51 29.90 83.70
N LYS A 111 -17.20 30.93 84.23
CA LYS A 111 -17.23 31.22 85.67
C LYS A 111 -18.08 30.23 86.47
N ASP A 112 -18.81 29.33 85.79
CA ASP A 112 -19.54 28.22 86.39
C ASP A 112 -18.85 26.89 86.07
N LYS A 113 -18.43 26.18 87.12
CA LYS A 113 -17.68 24.91 87.07
C LYS A 113 -18.47 23.69 86.55
N ALA A 114 -19.58 23.87 85.82
CA ALA A 114 -20.50 22.77 85.49
C ALA A 114 -21.02 22.72 84.04
N LYS A 115 -20.50 23.52 83.09
CA LYS A 115 -20.94 23.44 81.69
C LYS A 115 -19.77 23.38 80.71
N THR A 116 -19.41 22.17 80.35
CA THR A 116 -18.56 21.80 79.22
C THR A 116 -19.26 22.20 77.90
N GLN A 117 -18.80 23.24 77.21
CA GLN A 117 -19.48 23.74 76.01
C GLN A 117 -19.03 22.93 74.77
N THR A 118 -19.74 21.84 74.51
CA THR A 118 -19.49 20.88 73.41
C THR A 118 -20.11 21.31 72.07
N GLN A 119 -21.04 22.27 72.08
CA GLN A 119 -21.74 22.75 70.90
C GLN A 119 -21.73 24.29 70.84
N GLN A 120 -21.51 24.82 69.65
CA GLN A 120 -21.59 26.25 69.37
C GLN A 120 -22.58 26.49 68.23
N ILE A 121 -23.53 27.38 68.47
CA ILE A 121 -24.53 27.83 67.50
C ILE A 121 -24.25 29.30 67.20
N THR A 122 -24.32 29.70 65.93
CA THR A 122 -24.15 31.09 65.51
C THR A 122 -25.09 31.38 64.34
N VAL A 123 -25.54 32.64 64.27
CA VAL A 123 -26.45 33.10 63.21
C VAL A 123 -25.71 33.15 61.87
N CYS A 124 -26.39 32.73 60.82
CA CYS A 124 -25.95 32.84 59.43
C CYS A 124 -27.03 33.55 58.61
N GLU A 125 -26.59 34.28 57.58
CA GLU A 125 -27.46 35.00 56.64
C GLU A 125 -26.85 34.79 55.26
N ASP A 126 -27.33 33.75 54.56
CA ASP A 126 -26.78 33.32 53.27
C ASP A 126 -27.38 34.14 52.11
N GLN A 127 -28.63 34.62 52.24
CA GLN A 127 -29.32 35.49 51.28
C GLN A 127 -30.33 36.42 51.99
N ASP A 128 -30.29 37.72 51.69
CA ASP A 128 -31.04 38.77 52.41
C ASP A 128 -32.56 38.78 52.14
N CYS A 129 -33.04 38.02 51.14
CA CYS A 129 -34.45 37.93 50.76
C CYS A 129 -34.84 36.51 50.36
N CYS A 130 -36.12 36.14 50.56
CA CYS A 130 -36.69 34.88 50.10
C CYS A 130 -37.44 35.07 48.77
N PRO A 131 -37.44 34.07 47.86
CA PRO A 131 -38.13 34.17 46.58
C PRO A 131 -39.65 34.23 46.76
N GLU A 132 -40.28 35.30 46.27
CA GLU A 132 -41.74 35.44 46.21
C GLU A 132 -42.22 35.27 44.76
N GLN A 133 -43.26 34.44 44.57
CA GLN A 133 -43.82 34.14 43.26
C GLN A 133 -44.40 35.40 42.60
N GLY A 134 -44.04 35.61 41.34
CA GLY A 134 -44.61 36.67 40.51
C GLY A 134 -45.98 36.26 39.94
N GLY A 135 -46.70 37.24 39.41
CA GLY A 135 -47.94 37.04 38.67
C GLY A 135 -47.82 37.43 37.20
N TRP A 136 -48.59 36.74 36.36
CA TRP A 136 -48.65 37.04 34.94
C TRP A 136 -49.41 38.34 34.68
N ALA A 137 -48.86 39.20 33.82
CA ALA A 137 -49.64 40.27 33.21
C ALA A 137 -50.68 39.71 32.23
N GLU A 138 -51.61 40.56 31.81
CA GLU A 138 -52.57 40.23 30.76
C GLU A 138 -51.85 39.74 29.49
N TRP A 139 -52.50 38.82 28.79
CA TRP A 139 -51.97 38.30 27.53
C TRP A 139 -51.85 39.41 26.49
N GLY A 140 -50.72 39.44 25.78
CA GLY A 140 -50.57 40.30 24.61
C GLY A 140 -51.49 39.89 23.46
N GLU A 141 -51.57 40.75 22.44
CA GLU A 141 -52.30 40.48 21.21
C GLU A 141 -51.73 39.25 20.47
N TRP A 142 -52.61 38.56 19.74
CA TRP A 142 -52.21 37.43 18.89
C TRP A 142 -51.35 37.91 17.72
N GLN A 143 -50.21 37.25 17.53
CA GLN A 143 -49.35 37.50 16.37
C GLN A 143 -50.04 37.02 15.06
N PRO A 144 -49.62 37.51 13.88
CA PRO A 144 -50.11 36.98 12.61
C PRO A 144 -49.86 35.46 12.50
N CYS A 145 -50.70 34.78 11.71
CA CYS A 145 -50.61 33.33 11.52
C CYS A 145 -49.23 32.96 10.93
N SER A 146 -48.62 31.88 11.43
CA SER A 146 -47.31 31.42 10.97
C SER A 146 -47.28 31.01 9.49
N ALA A 147 -48.43 30.65 8.94
CA ALA A 147 -48.63 30.32 7.55
C ALA A 147 -49.54 31.35 6.89
N THR A 148 -49.27 31.67 5.62
CA THR A 148 -50.12 32.54 4.79
C THR A 148 -51.20 31.77 4.03
N CYS A 149 -51.13 30.44 4.04
CA CYS A 149 -52.06 29.53 3.39
C CYS A 149 -52.28 28.28 4.26
N GLU A 150 -53.41 27.61 4.05
CA GLU A 150 -53.97 26.48 4.81
C GLU A 150 -54.03 26.75 6.31
N ASN A 151 -53.46 25.85 7.11
CA ASN A 151 -53.47 25.89 8.56
C ASN A 151 -52.10 26.33 9.06
N GLY A 152 -52.10 27.31 9.95
CA GLY A 152 -50.91 27.72 10.69
C GLY A 152 -51.17 27.76 12.18
N THR A 153 -50.20 28.31 12.89
CA THR A 153 -50.30 28.55 14.34
C THR A 153 -50.07 30.02 14.59
N THR A 154 -50.92 30.63 15.41
CA THR A 154 -50.68 31.97 15.95
C THR A 154 -50.28 31.84 17.41
N VAL A 155 -49.35 32.69 17.83
CA VAL A 155 -48.83 32.70 19.19
C VAL A 155 -49.06 34.05 19.84
N ARG A 156 -49.23 34.05 21.16
CA ARG A 156 -49.20 35.27 21.98
C ARG A 156 -48.33 35.04 23.20
N HIS A 157 -47.82 36.14 23.73
CA HIS A 157 -46.91 36.13 24.87
C HIS A 157 -47.49 36.95 26.03
N ARG A 158 -47.07 36.61 27.24
CA ARG A 158 -47.32 37.39 28.45
C ARG A 158 -46.05 37.47 29.28
N ASN A 159 -45.90 38.56 30.01
CA ASN A 159 -44.73 38.79 30.85
C ASN A 159 -45.07 38.60 32.32
N CYS A 160 -44.10 38.12 33.08
CA CYS A 160 -44.20 37.89 34.53
C CYS A 160 -43.95 39.22 35.26
N SER A 161 -44.97 40.08 35.33
CA SER A 161 -44.81 41.46 35.83
C SER A 161 -45.99 42.00 36.64
N ASN A 162 -47.03 41.22 36.92
CA ASN A 162 -48.20 41.66 37.67
C ASN A 162 -48.64 40.65 38.75
N PRO A 163 -47.99 40.62 39.93
CA PRO A 163 -46.81 41.42 40.33
C PRO A 163 -45.49 40.86 39.79
N ALA A 164 -44.44 41.68 39.72
CA ALA A 164 -43.10 41.20 39.35
C ALA A 164 -42.51 40.31 40.47
N PRO A 165 -41.82 39.21 40.14
CA PRO A 165 -41.24 38.33 41.14
C PRO A 165 -40.11 39.01 41.92
N ILE A 166 -40.00 38.69 43.20
CA ILE A 166 -38.95 39.23 44.08
C ILE A 166 -37.93 38.12 44.35
N CYS A 167 -36.64 38.47 44.36
CA CYS A 167 -35.57 37.61 44.83
C CYS A 167 -35.46 36.24 44.12
N GLY A 168 -35.71 36.21 42.80
CA GLY A 168 -35.60 34.99 41.99
C GLY A 168 -36.86 34.13 41.92
N GLY A 169 -38.01 34.65 42.36
CA GLY A 169 -39.31 34.00 42.16
C GLY A 169 -39.65 33.79 40.67
N LEU A 170 -40.49 32.80 40.40
CA LEU A 170 -40.97 32.46 39.06
C LEU A 170 -42.49 32.68 39.00
N CYS A 171 -43.02 32.87 37.79
CA CYS A 171 -44.46 32.83 37.55
C CYS A 171 -44.88 31.40 37.16
N ASP A 172 -45.93 30.88 37.80
CA ASP A 172 -46.44 29.54 37.51
C ASP A 172 -47.29 29.52 36.23
N GLY A 173 -46.89 28.71 35.25
CA GLY A 173 -47.56 28.53 33.96
C GLY A 173 -46.70 28.90 32.75
N GLN A 174 -47.27 28.83 31.55
CA GLN A 174 -46.54 29.11 30.30
C GLN A 174 -46.55 30.61 29.98
N SER A 175 -45.43 31.15 29.49
CA SER A 175 -45.30 32.53 28.98
C SER A 175 -45.75 32.68 27.53
N LEU A 176 -45.97 31.55 26.84
CA LEU A 176 -46.35 31.44 25.44
C LEU A 176 -47.60 30.58 25.33
N GLU A 177 -48.58 31.07 24.60
CA GLU A 177 -49.76 30.30 24.22
C GLU A 177 -49.84 30.22 22.70
N ALA A 178 -50.13 29.02 22.19
CA ALA A 178 -50.25 28.74 20.77
C ALA A 178 -51.64 28.18 20.47
N LYS A 179 -52.27 28.69 19.40
CA LYS A 179 -53.55 28.16 18.90
C LYS A 179 -53.53 28.01 17.38
N PRO A 180 -54.30 27.06 16.82
CA PRO A 180 -54.44 26.93 15.37
C PRO A 180 -55.13 28.16 14.78
N CYS A 181 -54.69 28.56 13.58
CA CYS A 181 -55.34 29.55 12.74
C CYS A 181 -55.61 28.97 11.35
N GLU A 182 -56.81 29.22 10.82
CA GLU A 182 -57.22 28.82 9.47
C GLU A 182 -57.19 30.05 8.56
N THR A 183 -56.44 29.97 7.46
CA THR A 183 -56.28 31.09 6.52
C THR A 183 -57.27 31.06 5.35
N LYS A 184 -57.95 29.93 5.12
CA LYS A 184 -58.87 29.66 3.98
C LYS A 184 -58.25 29.82 2.58
N VAL A 185 -56.93 29.99 2.49
CA VAL A 185 -56.19 30.08 1.22
C VAL A 185 -55.50 28.74 0.97
N VAL A 186 -55.62 28.15 -0.22
CA VAL A 186 -54.91 26.90 -0.56
C VAL A 186 -53.44 27.20 -0.85
N CYS A 187 -52.51 26.38 -0.37
CA CYS A 187 -51.08 26.58 -0.62
C CYS A 187 -50.68 26.13 -2.03
N PRO A 188 -49.76 26.83 -2.72
CA PRO A 188 -49.23 26.37 -4.00
C PRO A 188 -48.39 25.11 -3.80
N THR A 189 -48.66 24.07 -4.58
CA THR A 189 -47.83 22.87 -4.62
C THR A 189 -46.62 23.15 -5.51
N HIS A 190 -45.41 23.09 -4.94
CA HIS A 190 -44.18 23.27 -5.71
C HIS A 190 -43.80 21.99 -6.44
N GLY A 191 -43.21 22.13 -7.62
CA GLY A 191 -42.80 21.00 -8.44
C GLY A 191 -41.69 20.19 -7.77
N GLY A 192 -41.89 18.88 -7.71
CA GLY A 192 -40.90 17.89 -7.31
C GLY A 192 -40.51 16.97 -8.46
N TRP A 193 -39.23 16.61 -8.51
CA TRP A 193 -38.71 15.69 -9.51
C TRP A 193 -39.20 14.26 -9.24
N SER A 194 -39.56 13.56 -10.31
CA SER A 194 -39.61 12.10 -10.30
C SER A 194 -38.21 11.51 -10.11
N GLU A 195 -38.16 10.23 -9.75
CA GLU A 195 -36.92 9.46 -9.76
C GLU A 195 -36.25 9.54 -11.14
N TRP A 196 -34.92 9.50 -11.13
CA TRP A 196 -34.16 9.48 -12.37
C TRP A 196 -34.49 8.23 -13.18
N GLY A 197 -34.72 8.41 -14.48
CA GLY A 197 -34.76 7.30 -15.42
C GLY A 197 -33.43 6.55 -15.48
N PRO A 198 -33.42 5.33 -16.06
CA PRO A 198 -32.18 4.59 -16.28
C PRO A 198 -31.25 5.38 -17.20
N TRP A 199 -29.95 5.13 -17.07
CA TRP A 199 -28.96 5.65 -18.01
C TRP A 199 -29.19 5.06 -19.41
N GLY A 200 -29.19 5.92 -20.42
CA GLY A 200 -29.18 5.51 -21.82
C GLY A 200 -27.87 4.82 -22.20
N PRO A 201 -27.78 4.27 -23.42
CA PRO A 201 -26.52 3.70 -23.91
C PRO A 201 -25.46 4.80 -24.06
N CYS A 202 -24.19 4.42 -23.89
CA CYS A 202 -23.07 5.31 -24.21
C CYS A 202 -23.07 5.68 -25.69
N SER A 203 -22.68 6.91 -26.00
CA SER A 203 -22.55 7.42 -27.38
C SER A 203 -21.53 6.66 -28.25
N GLY A 204 -20.68 5.85 -27.63
CA GLY A 204 -19.69 5.01 -28.28
C GLY A 204 -19.45 3.72 -27.49
N THR A 205 -18.81 2.76 -28.14
CA THR A 205 -18.53 1.42 -27.57
C THR A 205 -17.15 1.31 -26.94
N CYS A 206 -16.25 2.25 -27.21
CA CYS A 206 -14.89 2.27 -26.68
C CYS A 206 -14.36 3.72 -26.63
N ARG A 207 -13.34 3.97 -25.81
CA ARG A 207 -12.66 5.27 -25.72
C ARG A 207 -11.52 5.39 -26.73
N LYS A 208 -11.29 6.58 -27.29
CA LYS A 208 -10.09 6.87 -28.09
C LYS A 208 -9.19 7.86 -27.36
N GLU A 209 -7.89 7.60 -27.36
CA GLU A 209 -6.88 8.44 -26.73
C GLU A 209 -6.91 9.85 -27.34
N GLY A 210 -6.99 10.89 -26.51
CA GLY A 210 -7.05 12.29 -26.94
C GLY A 210 -8.40 12.78 -27.51
N SER A 211 -9.44 11.95 -27.47
CA SER A 211 -10.81 12.36 -27.88
C SER A 211 -11.75 12.50 -26.68
N VAL A 212 -12.87 13.22 -26.88
CA VAL A 212 -13.93 13.33 -25.87
C VAL A 212 -14.45 11.92 -25.54
N PRO A 213 -14.49 11.52 -24.26
CA PRO A 213 -14.97 10.20 -23.88
C PRO A 213 -16.43 10.01 -24.30
N PRO A 214 -16.84 8.77 -24.64
CA PRO A 214 -18.26 8.47 -24.82
C PRO A 214 -19.03 8.83 -23.55
N SER A 215 -20.21 9.41 -23.69
CA SER A 215 -21.06 9.80 -22.57
C SER A 215 -22.44 9.15 -22.70
N GLN A 216 -23.12 9.00 -21.57
CA GLN A 216 -24.49 8.53 -21.47
C GLN A 216 -25.34 9.57 -20.77
N GLN A 217 -26.63 9.61 -21.11
CA GLN A 217 -27.56 10.59 -20.61
C GLN A 217 -28.74 9.90 -19.92
N ARG A 218 -29.24 10.49 -18.84
CA ARG A 218 -30.51 10.13 -18.20
C ARG A 218 -31.40 11.35 -18.04
N ARG A 219 -32.69 11.12 -17.82
CA ARG A 219 -33.73 12.16 -17.72
C ARG A 219 -34.65 11.87 -16.54
N ARG A 220 -35.17 12.93 -15.95
CA ARG A 220 -36.25 12.94 -14.96
C ARG A 220 -37.34 13.91 -15.39
N SER A 221 -38.53 13.81 -14.82
CA SER A 221 -39.66 14.68 -15.13
C SER A 221 -40.22 15.36 -13.88
N CYS A 222 -40.69 16.59 -14.01
CA CYS A 222 -41.22 17.40 -12.91
C CYS A 222 -42.68 17.01 -12.61
N THR A 223 -42.88 15.83 -12.05
CA THR A 223 -44.20 15.20 -11.89
C THR A 223 -44.45 14.61 -10.50
N ASN A 224 -43.53 14.76 -9.55
CA ASN A 224 -43.65 14.16 -8.22
C ASN A 224 -43.36 15.16 -7.08
N PRO A 225 -44.30 16.08 -6.76
CA PRO A 225 -45.55 16.35 -7.47
C PRO A 225 -45.37 17.35 -8.63
N PRO A 226 -46.30 17.46 -9.59
CA PRO A 226 -46.28 18.55 -10.56
C PRO A 226 -46.61 19.89 -9.86
N PRO A 227 -46.03 21.02 -10.32
CA PRO A 227 -46.35 22.33 -9.75
C PRO A 227 -47.82 22.69 -10.01
N SER A 228 -48.49 23.27 -9.01
CA SER A 228 -49.88 23.74 -9.14
C SER A 228 -49.98 24.92 -10.11
N SER A 229 -51.12 25.05 -10.80
CA SER A 229 -51.39 26.17 -11.71
C SER A 229 -51.94 27.40 -11.00
N ASP A 230 -52.82 27.22 -10.01
CA ASP A 230 -53.41 28.30 -9.23
C ASP A 230 -53.67 27.86 -7.77
N PRO A 231 -53.02 28.49 -6.77
CA PRO A 231 -51.90 29.42 -6.93
C PRO A 231 -50.70 28.74 -7.60
N ALA A 232 -49.95 29.48 -8.41
CA ALA A 232 -48.84 28.94 -9.18
C ALA A 232 -47.70 28.43 -8.28
N GLY A 233 -47.35 27.16 -8.44
CA GLY A 233 -46.21 26.52 -7.80
C GLY A 233 -44.88 26.92 -8.44
N ARG A 234 -43.79 26.85 -7.67
CA ARG A 234 -42.45 27.00 -8.22
C ARG A 234 -42.12 25.79 -9.12
N PRO A 235 -41.40 25.97 -10.24
CA PRO A 235 -40.94 24.86 -11.06
C PRO A 235 -39.88 24.03 -10.31
N CYS A 236 -39.64 22.81 -10.80
CA CYS A 236 -38.61 21.95 -10.22
C CYS A 236 -37.21 22.58 -10.36
N PRO A 237 -36.40 22.64 -9.29
CA PRO A 237 -35.06 23.22 -9.34
C PRO A 237 -34.04 22.30 -10.00
N GLY A 238 -33.18 22.84 -10.87
CA GLY A 238 -32.11 22.11 -11.56
C GLY A 238 -32.53 21.53 -12.91
N ASP A 239 -31.67 20.69 -13.49
CA ASP A 239 -31.86 20.20 -14.86
C ASP A 239 -32.74 18.94 -14.94
N GLU A 240 -33.51 18.84 -16.02
CA GLU A 240 -34.30 17.64 -16.36
C GLU A 240 -33.43 16.48 -16.86
N SER A 241 -32.19 16.76 -17.27
CA SER A 241 -31.29 15.80 -17.87
C SER A 241 -29.90 15.89 -17.26
N GLU A 242 -29.29 14.73 -17.06
CA GLU A 242 -27.93 14.58 -16.56
C GLU A 242 -27.12 13.75 -17.55
N SER A 243 -25.86 14.13 -17.76
CA SER A 243 -24.90 13.43 -18.60
C SER A 243 -23.70 13.00 -17.76
N GLN A 244 -23.19 11.80 -18.00
CA GLN A 244 -21.96 11.31 -17.38
C GLN A 244 -21.09 10.58 -18.39
N ASP A 245 -19.78 10.60 -18.16
CA ASP A 245 -18.80 9.93 -19.01
C ASP A 245 -18.79 8.41 -18.76
N CYS A 246 -18.59 7.65 -19.83
CA CYS A 246 -18.55 6.19 -19.80
C CYS A 246 -17.13 5.68 -19.55
N ASP A 247 -16.60 5.97 -18.36
CA ASP A 247 -15.23 5.63 -17.97
C ASP A 247 -14.97 4.13 -17.75
N PHE A 248 -16.02 3.31 -17.76
CA PHE A 248 -15.89 1.85 -17.69
C PHE A 248 -15.57 1.22 -19.06
N LEU A 249 -15.68 1.97 -20.16
CA LEU A 249 -15.39 1.45 -21.50
C LEU A 249 -13.88 1.30 -21.72
N VAL A 250 -13.48 0.19 -22.33
CA VAL A 250 -12.09 -0.05 -22.73
C VAL A 250 -11.66 0.88 -23.87
N MET A 251 -10.35 1.02 -24.06
CA MET A 251 -9.79 1.77 -25.19
C MET A 251 -10.04 1.03 -26.51
N CYS A 252 -10.34 1.77 -27.58
CA CYS A 252 -10.50 1.21 -28.91
C CYS A 252 -9.17 0.63 -29.41
N ALA A 253 -9.25 -0.54 -30.03
CA ALA A 253 -8.09 -1.16 -30.69
C ALA A 253 -7.53 -0.21 -31.76
N ILE A 254 -6.21 -0.04 -31.77
CA ILE A 254 -5.48 0.70 -32.80
C ILE A 254 -4.68 -0.33 -33.58
N ASP A 255 -5.08 -0.59 -34.81
CA ASP A 255 -4.37 -1.52 -35.69
C ASP A 255 -3.03 -0.93 -36.12
N GLY A 256 -2.01 -1.79 -36.13
CA GLY A 256 -0.66 -1.44 -36.52
C GLY A 256 -0.57 -1.15 -38.02
N ASN A 257 0.15 -0.09 -38.38
CA ASN A 257 0.47 0.19 -39.77
C ASN A 257 1.96 0.52 -39.94
N TRP A 258 2.47 0.21 -41.13
CA TRP A 258 3.87 0.35 -41.46
C TRP A 258 4.28 1.82 -41.50
N GLY A 259 5.39 2.11 -40.83
CA GLY A 259 6.16 3.32 -41.08
C GLY A 259 6.76 3.35 -42.47
N ARG A 260 7.40 4.47 -42.79
CA ARG A 260 8.12 4.61 -44.05
C ARG A 260 9.28 3.62 -44.09
N TRP A 261 9.61 3.13 -45.29
CA TRP A 261 10.82 2.35 -45.50
C TRP A 261 12.05 3.18 -45.13
N GLY A 262 12.98 2.55 -44.42
CA GLY A 262 14.31 3.08 -44.20
C GLY A 262 15.11 3.17 -45.51
N PRO A 263 16.28 3.82 -45.47
CA PRO A 263 17.17 3.87 -46.62
C PRO A 263 17.60 2.46 -47.04
N LEU A 264 17.92 2.30 -48.33
CA LEU A 264 18.56 1.09 -48.84
C LEU A 264 19.97 0.96 -48.23
N SER A 265 20.36 -0.26 -47.90
CA SER A 265 21.72 -0.59 -47.48
C SER A 265 22.70 -0.42 -48.65
N GLU A 266 23.99 -0.44 -48.34
CA GLU A 266 24.99 -0.65 -49.38
C GLU A 266 24.79 -2.00 -50.08
N CYS A 267 25.26 -2.08 -51.32
CA CYS A 267 25.21 -3.31 -52.11
C CYS A 267 26.05 -4.39 -51.44
N SER A 268 25.54 -5.63 -51.37
CA SER A 268 26.22 -6.76 -50.71
C SER A 268 27.58 -7.13 -51.33
N VAL A 269 27.91 -6.58 -52.50
CA VAL A 269 29.14 -6.84 -53.25
C VAL A 269 29.72 -5.54 -53.77
N THR A 270 31.04 -5.53 -54.01
CA THR A 270 31.77 -4.39 -54.58
C THR A 270 31.98 -4.49 -56.10
N CYS A 271 31.73 -5.66 -56.69
CA CYS A 271 31.77 -5.95 -58.12
C CYS A 271 30.59 -6.85 -58.53
N GLY A 272 30.20 -6.84 -59.80
CA GLY A 272 29.10 -7.64 -60.32
C GLY A 272 27.72 -7.18 -59.84
N VAL A 273 26.86 -8.15 -59.57
CA VAL A 273 25.46 -7.97 -59.15
C VAL A 273 25.30 -8.49 -57.72
N GLY A 274 24.67 -7.69 -56.87
CA GLY A 274 24.39 -8.05 -55.48
C GLY A 274 22.96 -7.72 -55.07
N GLN A 275 22.75 -7.65 -53.76
CA GLN A 275 21.48 -7.25 -53.15
C GLN A 275 21.69 -6.09 -52.20
N GLU A 276 20.72 -5.19 -52.17
CA GLU A 276 20.56 -4.14 -51.17
C GLU A 276 19.27 -4.39 -50.39
N PHE A 277 19.26 -4.02 -49.12
CA PHE A 277 18.16 -4.29 -48.19
C PHE A 277 17.61 -3.00 -47.64
N ARG A 278 16.29 -2.93 -47.47
CA ARG A 278 15.63 -1.89 -46.68
C ARG A 278 14.71 -2.54 -45.65
N SER A 279 14.53 -1.85 -44.53
CA SER A 279 13.65 -2.29 -43.44
C SER A 279 12.66 -1.19 -43.08
N ARG A 280 11.53 -1.57 -42.48
CA ARG A 280 10.51 -0.66 -41.96
C ARG A 280 10.00 -1.15 -40.61
N SER A 281 9.56 -0.20 -39.79
CA SER A 281 9.01 -0.48 -38.47
C SER A 281 7.49 -0.39 -38.46
N CYS A 282 6.83 -1.20 -37.64
CA CYS A 282 5.38 -1.17 -37.44
C CYS A 282 5.00 -0.10 -36.40
N ASP A 283 5.14 1.17 -36.76
CA ASP A 283 5.10 2.29 -35.81
C ASP A 283 4.18 3.45 -36.25
N SER A 284 3.51 3.35 -37.40
CA SER A 284 2.78 4.46 -38.01
C SER A 284 1.30 4.15 -38.33
N PRO A 285 0.46 3.81 -37.33
CA PRO A 285 0.76 3.77 -35.90
C PRO A 285 1.22 2.38 -35.43
N ALA A 286 1.83 2.31 -34.25
CA ALA A 286 2.10 1.04 -33.57
C ALA A 286 0.78 0.42 -33.07
N PRO A 287 0.63 -0.92 -33.14
CA PRO A 287 -0.57 -1.58 -32.64
C PRO A 287 -0.72 -1.38 -31.12
N LYS A 288 -1.90 -0.95 -30.68
CA LYS A 288 -2.23 -0.73 -29.26
C LYS A 288 -3.61 -1.31 -28.92
N TYR A 289 -3.85 -1.55 -27.63
CA TYR A 289 -5.15 -1.96 -27.08
C TYR A 289 -5.76 -3.20 -27.77
N GLY A 290 -4.93 -4.17 -28.14
CA GLY A 290 -5.36 -5.39 -28.83
C GLY A 290 -5.58 -5.23 -30.34
N GLY A 291 -5.11 -4.13 -30.95
CA GLY A 291 -5.11 -3.97 -32.40
C GLY A 291 -4.22 -4.96 -33.12
N ARG A 292 -4.53 -5.18 -34.41
CA ARG A 292 -3.86 -6.17 -35.26
C ARG A 292 -2.42 -5.77 -35.55
N PRO A 293 -1.49 -6.72 -35.67
CA PRO A 293 -0.13 -6.43 -36.08
C PRO A 293 -0.08 -5.99 -37.56
N CYS A 294 1.00 -5.32 -37.95
CA CYS A 294 1.21 -4.94 -39.34
C CYS A 294 1.28 -6.18 -40.25
N VAL A 295 0.55 -6.13 -41.38
CA VAL A 295 0.50 -7.23 -42.35
C VAL A 295 1.59 -7.04 -43.41
N GLY A 296 2.35 -8.11 -43.69
CA GLY A 296 3.43 -8.14 -44.69
C GLY A 296 4.83 -8.14 -44.07
N ASP A 297 5.86 -8.09 -44.91
CA ASP A 297 7.26 -8.21 -44.46
C ASP A 297 7.82 -6.88 -43.95
N SER A 298 8.68 -6.97 -42.92
CA SER A 298 9.41 -5.84 -42.33
C SER A 298 10.70 -5.50 -43.08
N SER A 299 11.17 -6.39 -43.95
CA SER A 299 12.35 -6.21 -44.79
C SER A 299 12.04 -6.51 -46.25
N ALA A 300 12.73 -5.81 -47.15
CA ALA A 300 12.66 -6.04 -48.59
C ALA A 300 14.07 -5.97 -49.18
N SER A 301 14.34 -6.81 -50.18
CA SER A 301 15.60 -6.84 -50.92
C SER A 301 15.38 -6.39 -52.37
N GLU A 302 16.28 -5.55 -52.89
CA GLU A 302 16.31 -5.13 -54.28
C GLU A 302 17.69 -5.47 -54.90
N VAL A 303 17.74 -5.63 -56.23
CA VAL A 303 18.97 -6.02 -56.93
C VAL A 303 19.80 -4.79 -57.26
N CYS A 304 21.05 -4.75 -56.79
CA CYS A 304 22.01 -3.69 -57.08
C CYS A 304 23.04 -4.14 -58.12
N LYS A 305 23.39 -3.23 -59.05
CA LYS A 305 24.42 -3.45 -60.09
C LYS A 305 25.57 -2.49 -59.84
N THR A 306 26.75 -3.03 -59.58
CA THR A 306 27.94 -2.20 -59.29
C THR A 306 28.60 -1.63 -60.54
N HIS A 307 28.22 -2.12 -61.73
CA HIS A 307 28.83 -1.80 -63.03
C HIS A 307 30.35 -2.04 -63.11
N LYS A 308 30.92 -2.73 -62.12
CA LYS A 308 32.33 -3.14 -62.07
C LYS A 308 32.40 -4.65 -62.29
N PRO A 309 33.10 -5.17 -63.31
CA PRO A 309 33.29 -6.60 -63.46
C PRO A 309 34.12 -7.16 -62.29
N CYS A 310 33.87 -8.40 -61.91
CA CYS A 310 34.62 -9.05 -60.84
C CYS A 310 35.97 -9.59 -61.36
N PRO A 311 37.02 -9.54 -60.53
CA PRO A 311 38.33 -10.06 -60.92
C PRO A 311 38.24 -11.57 -61.17
N VAL A 312 38.69 -12.02 -62.35
CA VAL A 312 38.84 -13.45 -62.66
C VAL A 312 40.29 -13.81 -62.41
N HIS A 313 40.55 -14.44 -61.27
CA HIS A 313 41.89 -14.87 -60.90
C HIS A 313 42.45 -15.86 -61.92
N GLY A 314 43.77 -15.82 -62.09
CA GLY A 314 44.46 -16.63 -63.08
C GLY A 314 44.28 -18.14 -62.83
N GLU A 315 43.72 -18.84 -63.81
CA GLU A 315 43.65 -20.30 -63.84
C GLU A 315 44.56 -20.85 -64.94
N TRP A 316 45.30 -21.91 -64.62
CA TRP A 316 46.15 -22.59 -65.59
C TRP A 316 45.33 -23.53 -66.45
N GLU A 317 45.53 -23.47 -67.76
CA GLU A 317 45.16 -24.59 -68.64
C GLU A 317 46.02 -25.82 -68.36
N GLU A 318 45.54 -26.97 -68.85
CA GLU A 318 46.36 -28.18 -68.90
C GLU A 318 47.67 -27.92 -69.66
N TRP A 319 48.74 -28.59 -69.22
CA TRP A 319 50.02 -28.49 -69.88
C TRP A 319 49.92 -28.96 -71.33
N GLY A 320 50.43 -28.16 -72.27
CA GLY A 320 50.60 -28.60 -73.66
C GLY A 320 51.53 -29.80 -73.77
N GLU A 321 51.49 -30.47 -74.92
CA GLU A 321 52.37 -31.59 -75.21
C GLU A 321 53.85 -31.20 -75.14
N TRP A 322 54.70 -32.18 -74.83
CA TRP A 322 56.15 -31.98 -74.82
C TRP A 322 56.68 -31.74 -76.24
N GLY A 323 57.47 -30.68 -76.42
CA GLY A 323 58.15 -30.42 -77.68
C GLY A 323 59.16 -31.52 -78.07
N PRO A 324 59.76 -31.43 -79.28
CA PRO A 324 60.82 -32.34 -79.69
C PRO A 324 62.04 -32.26 -78.75
N CYS A 325 62.78 -33.36 -78.65
CA CYS A 325 63.98 -33.41 -77.82
C CYS A 325 65.14 -32.72 -78.53
N ASP A 326 65.48 -31.50 -78.10
CA ASP A 326 66.46 -30.66 -78.80
C ASP A 326 67.63 -30.25 -77.90
N LYS A 327 68.74 -29.86 -78.53
CA LYS A 327 69.91 -29.28 -77.86
C LYS A 327 70.12 -27.83 -78.33
N THR A 328 70.03 -26.89 -77.40
CA THR A 328 69.96 -25.44 -77.63
C THR A 328 71.25 -24.78 -78.14
N THR A 329 72.28 -25.53 -78.55
CA THR A 329 73.51 -24.94 -79.11
C THR A 329 74.18 -25.88 -80.11
N TYR A 330 74.13 -25.49 -81.39
CA TYR A 330 74.84 -26.07 -82.53
C TYR A 330 74.66 -27.59 -82.74
N SER A 331 73.48 -27.93 -83.26
CA SER A 331 73.17 -28.98 -84.25
C SER A 331 74.22 -30.09 -84.49
N LYS A 332 74.35 -30.99 -83.51
CA LYS A 332 74.62 -32.41 -83.80
C LYS A 332 73.38 -33.22 -83.37
N PRO A 333 72.87 -34.14 -84.20
CA PRO A 333 71.73 -34.97 -83.84
C PRO A 333 72.06 -35.76 -82.56
N ILE A 334 71.21 -35.65 -81.55
CA ILE A 334 71.38 -36.32 -80.24
C ILE A 334 70.94 -37.80 -80.28
N SER A 335 70.35 -38.23 -81.39
CA SER A 335 69.92 -39.60 -81.68
C SER A 335 70.98 -40.64 -81.28
N CYS A 336 70.55 -41.60 -80.45
CA CYS A 336 71.34 -42.70 -79.90
C CYS A 336 72.55 -42.32 -79.02
N THR A 337 72.68 -41.06 -78.56
CA THR A 337 73.84 -40.65 -77.73
C THR A 337 73.58 -40.77 -76.22
N LYS A 338 74.63 -40.79 -75.39
CA LYS A 338 74.49 -40.72 -73.91
C LYS A 338 74.21 -39.29 -73.41
N LYS A 339 74.20 -38.30 -74.29
CA LYS A 339 74.01 -36.89 -73.93
C LYS A 339 72.51 -36.59 -73.86
N THR A 340 72.09 -35.93 -72.78
CA THR A 340 70.70 -35.50 -72.59
C THR A 340 70.37 -34.28 -73.46
N GLY A 341 69.16 -34.26 -74.03
CA GLY A 341 68.53 -33.08 -74.61
C GLY A 341 67.61 -32.40 -73.59
N SER A 342 66.99 -31.30 -74.01
CA SER A 342 65.96 -30.62 -73.23
C SER A 342 64.65 -30.61 -74.01
N GLN A 343 63.58 -31.05 -73.37
CA GLN A 343 62.22 -30.82 -73.83
C GLN A 343 61.61 -29.72 -72.98
N SER A 344 60.88 -28.83 -73.64
CA SER A 344 60.03 -27.86 -72.98
C SER A 344 58.58 -28.11 -73.34
N ARG A 345 57.70 -27.77 -72.40
CA ARG A 345 56.26 -27.66 -72.63
C ARG A 345 55.77 -26.34 -72.07
N ARG A 346 54.65 -25.84 -72.59
CA ARG A 346 54.06 -24.57 -72.20
C ARG A 346 52.62 -24.79 -71.74
N ARG A 347 52.17 -24.00 -70.78
CA ARG A 347 50.76 -23.84 -70.41
C ARG A 347 50.37 -22.37 -70.55
N VAL A 348 49.07 -22.10 -70.71
CA VAL A 348 48.55 -20.73 -70.78
C VAL A 348 47.84 -20.40 -69.48
N CYS A 349 48.04 -19.19 -68.97
CA CYS A 349 47.31 -18.64 -67.84
C CYS A 349 46.11 -17.86 -68.38
N PHE A 350 44.90 -18.30 -68.07
CA PHE A 350 43.68 -17.54 -68.37
C PHE A 350 43.40 -16.60 -67.22
N ARG A 351 43.37 -15.31 -67.52
CA ARG A 351 43.09 -14.24 -66.57
C ARG A 351 42.26 -13.19 -67.30
N ASP A 352 41.22 -12.72 -66.65
CA ASP A 352 40.39 -11.64 -67.16
C ASP A 352 40.14 -10.59 -66.06
N PHE A 353 39.94 -9.35 -66.49
CA PHE A 353 39.88 -8.18 -65.61
C PHE A 353 41.12 -8.07 -64.68
N ASP A 354 41.02 -7.33 -63.57
CA ASP A 354 42.10 -7.12 -62.59
C ASP A 354 42.35 -8.34 -61.67
N GLY A 355 42.20 -9.56 -62.19
CA GLY A 355 42.52 -10.79 -61.48
C GLY A 355 44.00 -10.91 -61.12
N ALA A 356 44.29 -11.66 -60.05
CA ALA A 356 45.67 -12.02 -59.69
C ALA A 356 46.32 -12.90 -60.79
N PRO A 357 47.62 -12.75 -61.07
CA PRO A 357 48.31 -13.60 -62.05
C PRO A 357 48.42 -15.05 -61.54
N CYS A 358 48.49 -16.01 -62.47
CA CYS A 358 48.72 -17.41 -62.10
C CYS A 358 50.10 -17.60 -61.44
N GLU A 359 50.16 -18.41 -60.39
CA GLU A 359 51.41 -18.69 -59.68
C GLU A 359 52.24 -19.78 -60.40
N GLY A 360 53.54 -19.54 -60.55
CA GLY A 360 54.50 -20.45 -61.16
C GLY A 360 54.83 -20.16 -62.63
N SER A 361 55.69 -20.98 -63.22
CA SER A 361 56.23 -20.74 -64.56
C SER A 361 55.27 -21.11 -65.69
N ILE A 362 55.34 -20.35 -66.79
CA ILE A 362 54.63 -20.61 -68.05
C ILE A 362 55.27 -21.79 -68.82
N VAL A 363 56.56 -22.02 -68.60
CA VAL A 363 57.35 -23.06 -69.28
C VAL A 363 57.90 -24.03 -68.24
N ASP A 364 57.79 -25.31 -68.55
CA ASP A 364 58.38 -26.40 -67.79
C ASP A 364 59.44 -27.10 -68.66
N HIS A 365 60.55 -27.48 -68.04
CA HIS A 365 61.69 -28.08 -68.71
C HIS A 365 61.99 -29.44 -68.10
N ARG A 366 62.20 -30.44 -68.96
CA ARG A 366 62.71 -31.74 -68.53
C ARG A 366 63.82 -32.22 -69.43
N HIS A 367 64.61 -33.12 -68.88
CA HIS A 367 65.61 -33.86 -69.63
C HIS A 367 64.96 -34.94 -70.50
N CYS A 368 65.54 -35.17 -71.68
CA CYS A 368 65.04 -36.15 -72.64
C CYS A 368 66.21 -36.84 -73.37
N TYR A 369 65.95 -38.04 -73.89
CA TYR A 369 66.89 -38.76 -74.73
C TYR A 369 66.21 -39.12 -76.04
N ASP A 370 66.89 -38.86 -77.15
CA ASP A 370 66.45 -39.28 -78.48
C ASP A 370 67.00 -40.69 -78.78
N LEU A 371 66.12 -41.69 -78.70
CA LEU A 371 66.43 -43.09 -78.96
C LEU A 371 65.72 -43.62 -80.22
N THR A 372 65.36 -42.73 -81.16
CA THR A 372 64.66 -43.17 -82.38
C THR A 372 65.54 -44.11 -83.20
N ASP A 373 65.07 -45.35 -83.36
CA ASP A 373 65.70 -46.37 -84.18
C ASP A 373 65.38 -46.10 -85.66
N THR A 374 66.37 -45.64 -86.42
CA THR A 374 66.21 -45.40 -87.86
C THR A 374 66.92 -46.51 -88.64
N LYS A 375 66.38 -46.90 -89.80
CA LYS A 375 66.99 -47.93 -90.67
C LYS A 375 68.46 -47.66 -90.98
N ASP A 376 68.87 -46.39 -90.98
CA ASP A 376 70.24 -45.96 -91.29
C ASP A 376 71.16 -45.86 -90.06
N ARG A 377 70.62 -45.88 -88.82
CA ARG A 377 71.41 -45.79 -87.58
C ARG A 377 70.73 -46.53 -86.42
N PRO A 378 71.05 -47.82 -86.21
CA PRO A 378 70.44 -48.59 -85.14
C PRO A 378 71.04 -48.25 -83.77
N CYS A 379 70.19 -47.84 -82.81
CA CYS A 379 70.61 -47.52 -81.44
C CYS A 379 70.93 -48.81 -80.65
N LYS A 380 72.16 -49.33 -80.72
CA LYS A 380 72.60 -50.48 -79.91
C LYS A 380 72.97 -50.05 -78.48
N LYS A 381 71.98 -49.87 -77.61
CA LYS A 381 72.22 -49.64 -76.17
C LYS A 381 71.88 -50.86 -75.32
N PRO A 382 72.69 -51.17 -74.28
CA PRO A 382 72.34 -52.21 -73.32
C PRO A 382 71.04 -51.79 -72.63
N GLY A 383 70.08 -52.70 -72.57
CA GLY A 383 68.82 -52.53 -71.87
C GLY A 383 68.60 -53.69 -70.93
N GLN A 384 67.79 -53.47 -69.91
CA GLN A 384 67.27 -54.54 -69.08
C GLN A 384 65.87 -54.85 -69.58
N TYR A 385 65.60 -56.14 -69.76
CA TYR A 385 64.23 -56.56 -69.96
C TYR A 385 63.44 -56.25 -68.70
N THR A 386 62.29 -55.63 -68.87
CA THR A 386 61.31 -55.54 -67.78
C THR A 386 60.97 -56.95 -67.30
N GLU A 387 60.39 -57.01 -66.12
CA GLU A 387 59.68 -58.21 -65.73
C GLU A 387 58.67 -58.59 -66.81
N TRP A 388 58.41 -59.89 -66.89
CA TRP A 388 57.39 -60.40 -67.79
C TRP A 388 56.06 -59.78 -67.44
N GLY A 389 55.40 -59.18 -68.44
CA GLY A 389 54.02 -58.79 -68.33
C GLY A 389 53.13 -60.00 -68.02
N GLU A 390 51.91 -59.72 -67.58
CA GLU A 390 50.96 -60.78 -67.30
C GLU A 390 50.68 -61.61 -68.56
N TRP A 391 50.41 -62.91 -68.34
CA TRP A 391 50.08 -63.80 -69.44
C TRP A 391 48.78 -63.36 -70.10
N GLY A 392 48.87 -63.03 -71.39
CA GLY A 392 47.73 -62.79 -72.25
C GLY A 392 46.73 -63.95 -72.24
N PHE A 393 45.50 -63.60 -72.59
CA PHE A 393 44.42 -64.56 -72.74
C PHE A 393 44.74 -65.57 -73.87
N CYS A 394 44.22 -66.79 -73.80
CA CYS A 394 44.46 -67.82 -74.83
C CYS A 394 43.77 -67.43 -76.16
N GLU A 395 44.52 -67.35 -77.25
CA GLU A 395 44.01 -67.09 -78.62
C GLU A 395 44.28 -68.28 -79.57
N PRO A 396 43.47 -68.54 -80.62
CA PRO A 396 42.08 -68.98 -80.62
C PRO A 396 41.89 -70.47 -81.03
N ARG A 397 40.61 -70.84 -81.19
CA ARG A 397 39.95 -72.14 -80.97
C ARG A 397 40.17 -73.30 -81.98
N GLN A 398 41.17 -73.27 -82.85
CA GLN A 398 41.48 -74.43 -83.70
C GLN A 398 42.99 -74.64 -83.84
N GLY A 399 43.53 -75.41 -82.88
CA GLY A 399 44.95 -75.72 -82.76
C GLY A 399 45.40 -75.72 -81.30
N ALA A 400 46.63 -76.18 -81.03
CA ALA A 400 47.18 -76.21 -79.68
C ALA A 400 47.16 -74.80 -79.06
N LEU A 401 46.47 -74.67 -77.91
CA LEU A 401 46.32 -73.41 -77.19
C LEU A 401 47.68 -72.86 -76.77
N LYS A 402 47.99 -71.63 -77.18
CA LYS A 402 49.19 -70.90 -76.76
C LYS A 402 48.76 -69.67 -75.96
N ARG A 403 49.53 -69.36 -74.92
CA ARG A 403 49.46 -68.06 -74.22
C ARG A 403 50.71 -67.28 -74.57
N ILE A 404 50.54 -65.99 -74.80
CA ILE A 404 51.63 -65.07 -75.09
C ILE A 404 51.76 -64.15 -73.87
N ARG A 405 52.99 -63.88 -73.46
CA ARG A 405 53.31 -62.79 -72.55
C ARG A 405 54.42 -62.00 -73.18
N GLU A 406 54.42 -60.71 -72.95
CA GLU A 406 55.40 -59.81 -73.51
C GLU A 406 56.23 -59.20 -72.39
N ARG A 407 57.48 -58.90 -72.70
CA ARG A 407 58.33 -58.06 -71.86
C ARG A 407 59.07 -57.12 -72.78
N VAL A 408 59.25 -55.90 -72.33
CA VAL A 408 59.88 -54.86 -73.14
C VAL A 408 61.34 -54.74 -72.70
N CYS A 409 62.26 -54.61 -73.64
CA CYS A 409 63.62 -54.22 -73.30
C CYS A 409 63.62 -52.71 -73.07
N VAL A 410 63.74 -52.28 -71.81
CA VAL A 410 63.84 -50.86 -71.47
C VAL A 410 65.32 -50.51 -71.34
N HIS A 411 65.74 -49.48 -72.06
CA HIS A 411 67.11 -49.02 -71.97
C HIS A 411 67.40 -48.44 -70.58
N THR A 412 68.51 -48.83 -69.97
CA THR A 412 69.03 -48.17 -68.77
C THR A 412 69.58 -46.81 -69.19
N LEU A 413 68.78 -45.77 -68.95
CA LEU A 413 69.19 -44.39 -69.16
C LEU A 413 70.23 -44.01 -68.08
N PRO A 414 71.28 -43.24 -68.43
CA PRO A 414 72.20 -42.73 -67.41
C PRO A 414 71.43 -41.83 -66.43
N GLU A 415 71.68 -42.00 -65.13
CA GLU A 415 71.23 -41.04 -64.12
C GLU A 415 71.84 -39.67 -64.42
N PHE A 416 71.07 -38.61 -64.18
CA PHE A 416 71.51 -37.24 -64.43
C PHE A 416 72.70 -36.91 -63.53
N GLU A 417 73.86 -36.54 -64.10
CA GLU A 417 74.93 -35.84 -63.39
C GLU A 417 74.69 -34.33 -63.43
#